data_AF-A0A5K7SA06-F1
#
_entry.id   AF-A0A5K7SA06-F1
#
_cell.length_a   1.000
_cell.length_b   1.000
_cell.length_c   1.000
_cell.angle_alpha   90.00
_cell.angle_beta   90.00
_cell.angle_gamma   90.00
#
_symmetry.space_group_name_H-M   'P 1'
#
loop_
_entity.id
_entity.type
_entity.pdbx_description
1 polymer ?
#
loop_
_entity_poly.entity_id
_entity_poly.type
_entity_poly.pdbx_seq_one_letter_code
_entity_poly.pdbx_strand_id
1 'polypeptide(L)'
;MEGFKPFGIPMTNLEPVILLYEEYESIRLSDYEGLTQEQSSEHMNVSRPTFTRIYEKARRTIAKAFVEGKAIFIEGGNYHTEECWYRCDNCMKLNICQTEINTCNYCQSKTLRRLNKTIETNGTN
;
A
#
# COMPACT_ATOMS: atom_id res chain seq x y z
N MET A 1 0.56 4.87 4.57
CA MET A 1 1.58 4.47 5.57
C MET A 1 2.66 3.73 4.79
N GLU A 2 3.93 4.08 4.97
CA GLU A 2 5.02 3.55 4.10
C GLU A 2 5.55 2.19 4.57
N GLY A 3 5.32 1.82 5.84
CA GLY A 3 5.79 0.55 6.38
C GLY A 3 5.73 0.47 7.90
N PHE A 4 6.31 -0.59 8.44
CA PHE A 4 6.51 -0.84 9.88
C PHE A 4 7.97 -1.24 10.15
N LYS A 5 8.48 -0.94 11.34
CA LYS A 5 9.81 -1.38 11.77
C LYS A 5 9.79 -1.89 13.21
N PRO A 6 10.59 -2.91 13.55
CA PRO A 6 10.74 -3.36 14.92
C PRO A 6 11.42 -2.28 15.78
N PHE A 7 11.12 -2.33 17.09
CA PHE A 7 11.74 -1.45 18.07
C PHE A 7 13.16 -1.91 18.40
N GLY A 8 14.06 -0.96 18.72
CA GLY A 8 15.41 -1.26 19.19
C GLY A 8 16.45 -1.59 18.12
N ILE A 9 16.08 -1.65 16.84
CA ILE A 9 17.02 -1.93 15.74
C ILE A 9 17.16 -0.68 14.84
N PRO A 10 18.39 -0.16 14.62
CA PRO A 10 18.63 0.92 13.66
C PRO A 10 18.25 0.52 12.23
N MET A 11 17.66 1.44 11.46
CA MET A 11 17.26 1.19 10.07
C MET A 11 18.42 0.74 9.17
N THR A 12 19.64 1.19 9.45
CA THR A 12 20.85 0.79 8.71
C THR A 12 21.18 -0.70 8.82
N ASN A 13 20.67 -1.36 9.86
CA ASN A 13 20.96 -2.77 10.16
C ASN A 13 19.74 -3.66 9.90
N LEU A 14 18.63 -3.10 9.43
CA LEU A 14 17.41 -3.81 9.12
C LEU A 14 17.39 -4.17 7.64
N GLU A 15 17.34 -5.47 7.35
CA GLU A 15 17.06 -5.94 5.99
C GLU A 15 15.53 -6.06 5.84
N PRO A 16 14.87 -5.15 5.09
CA PRO A 16 13.42 -5.11 5.03
C PRO A 16 12.84 -6.25 4.17
N VAL A 17 11.59 -6.62 4.45
CA VAL A 17 10.75 -7.34 3.49
C VAL A 17 9.81 -6.35 2.81
N ILE A 18 9.46 -6.65 1.56
CA ILE A 18 8.47 -5.88 0.80
C ILE A 18 7.13 -6.59 0.88
N LEU A 19 6.12 -5.88 1.37
CA LEU A 19 4.72 -6.26 1.30
C LEU A 19 4.08 -5.47 0.16
N LEU A 20 3.54 -6.15 -0.85
CA LEU A 20 2.92 -5.46 -1.97
C LEU A 20 1.60 -4.79 -1.55
N TYR A 21 1.14 -3.78 -2.31
CA TYR A 21 -0.14 -3.12 -1.99
C TYR A 21 -1.33 -4.10 -1.99
N GLU A 22 -1.39 -5.02 -2.95
CA GLU A 22 -2.41 -6.08 -3.00
C GLU A 22 -2.31 -7.06 -1.81
N GLU A 23 -1.10 -7.33 -1.33
CA GLU A 23 -0.85 -8.19 -0.17
C GLU A 23 -1.32 -7.49 1.11
N TYR A 24 -0.98 -6.21 1.28
CA TYR A 24 -1.49 -5.39 2.38
C TYR A 24 -3.02 -5.33 2.36
N GLU A 25 -3.62 -5.11 1.20
CA GLU A 25 -5.07 -5.01 1.05
C GLU A 25 -5.76 -6.32 1.43
N SER A 26 -5.20 -7.47 1.05
CA SER A 26 -5.75 -8.77 1.42
C SER A 26 -5.80 -9.00 2.94
N ILE A 27 -4.79 -8.51 3.68
CA ILE A 27 -4.74 -8.54 5.15
C ILE A 27 -5.75 -7.55 5.73
N ARG A 28 -5.86 -6.34 5.17
CA ARG A 28 -6.83 -5.33 5.61
C ARG A 28 -8.26 -5.86 5.51
N LEU A 29 -8.63 -6.43 4.36
CA LEU A 29 -9.98 -6.95 4.14
C LEU A 29 -10.28 -8.20 4.98
N SER A 30 -9.38 -9.18 5.00
CA SER A 30 -9.65 -10.45 5.70
C SER A 30 -9.45 -10.35 7.21
N ASP A 31 -8.30 -9.87 7.66
CA ASP A 31 -7.88 -9.98 9.06
C ASP A 31 -8.31 -8.76 9.89
N TYR A 32 -8.37 -7.57 9.28
CA TYR A 32 -8.75 -6.34 9.97
C TYR A 32 -10.24 -6.02 9.85
N GLU A 33 -10.82 -6.14 8.65
CA GLU A 33 -12.26 -5.91 8.44
C GLU A 33 -13.12 -7.16 8.66
N GLY A 34 -12.50 -8.34 8.74
CA GLY A 34 -13.20 -9.61 9.01
C GLY A 34 -14.04 -10.12 7.84
N LEU A 35 -13.76 -9.68 6.62
CA LEU A 35 -14.47 -10.15 5.43
C LEU A 35 -14.10 -11.60 5.09
N THR A 36 -15.04 -12.32 4.49
CA THR A 36 -14.77 -13.65 3.95
C THR A 36 -13.88 -13.56 2.71
N GLN A 37 -13.15 -14.64 2.38
CA GLN A 37 -12.31 -14.67 1.16
C GLN A 37 -13.10 -14.38 -0.12
N GLU A 38 -14.37 -14.78 -0.17
CA GLU A 38 -15.25 -14.49 -1.30
C GLU A 38 -15.48 -12.98 -1.43
N GLN A 39 -15.96 -12.34 -0.36
CA GLN A 39 -16.15 -10.88 -0.31
C GLN A 39 -14.84 -10.13 -0.60
N SER A 40 -13.73 -10.52 0.02
CA SER A 40 -12.46 -9.85 -0.22
C SER A 40 -11.98 -10.00 -1.67
N SER A 41 -12.23 -11.14 -2.31
CA SER A 41 -11.91 -11.34 -3.72
C SER A 41 -12.76 -10.47 -4.66
N GLU A 42 -14.05 -10.29 -4.34
CA GLU A 42 -14.94 -9.37 -5.04
C GLU A 42 -14.48 -7.92 -4.87
N HIS A 43 -14.14 -7.50 -3.65
CA HIS A 43 -13.62 -6.16 -3.35
C HIS A 43 -12.31 -5.84 -4.11
N MET A 44 -11.43 -6.84 -4.27
CA MET A 44 -10.19 -6.68 -5.03
C MET A 44 -10.35 -6.90 -6.53
N ASN A 45 -11.57 -7.21 -7.01
CA ASN A 45 -11.87 -7.52 -8.41
C ASN A 45 -10.95 -8.61 -9.00
N VAL A 46 -10.70 -9.68 -8.23
CA VAL A 46 -9.89 -10.83 -8.64
C VAL A 46 -10.63 -12.13 -8.38
N SER A 47 -10.23 -13.22 -9.04
CA SER A 47 -10.81 -14.53 -8.74
C SER A 47 -10.45 -14.98 -7.31
N ARG A 48 -11.34 -15.74 -6.66
CA ARG A 48 -11.11 -16.30 -5.33
C ARG A 48 -9.79 -17.08 -5.18
N PRO A 49 -9.35 -17.91 -6.16
CA PRO A 49 -8.03 -18.55 -6.11
C PRO A 49 -6.87 -17.54 -6.17
N THR A 50 -7.00 -16.46 -6.95
CA THR A 50 -6.00 -15.39 -7.01
C THR A 50 -5.90 -14.67 -5.68
N PHE A 51 -7.02 -14.28 -5.08
CA PHE A 51 -7.07 -13.68 -3.75
C PHE A 51 -6.40 -14.58 -2.71
N THR A 52 -6.71 -15.89 -2.71
CA THR A 52 -6.13 -16.86 -1.78
C THR A 52 -4.60 -16.87 -1.85
N ARG A 53 -4.02 -16.86 -3.07
CA ARG A 53 -2.56 -16.81 -3.24
C ARG A 53 -1.95 -15.50 -2.73
N ILE A 54 -2.59 -14.36 -3.00
CA ILE A 54 -2.15 -13.04 -2.53
C ILE A 54 -2.14 -13.03 -1.00
N TYR A 55 -3.23 -13.44 -0.38
CA TYR A 55 -3.39 -13.48 1.06
C TYR A 55 -2.41 -14.44 1.76
N GLU A 56 -2.17 -15.63 1.18
CA GLU A 56 -1.15 -16.54 1.69
C GLU A 56 0.26 -15.93 1.62
N LYS A 57 0.59 -15.27 0.52
CA LYS A 57 1.88 -14.60 0.35
C LYS A 57 2.05 -13.46 1.35
N ALA A 58 1.02 -12.64 1.54
CA ALA A 58 0.99 -11.56 2.52
C ALA A 58 1.29 -12.08 3.94
N ARG A 59 0.60 -13.14 4.38
CA ARG A 59 0.82 -13.74 5.71
C ARG A 59 2.23 -14.31 5.87
N ARG A 60 2.78 -14.96 4.83
CA ARG A 60 4.18 -15.45 4.86
C ARG A 60 5.19 -14.32 4.97
N THR A 61 4.99 -13.23 4.23
CA THR A 61 5.85 -12.04 4.29
C THR A 61 5.83 -11.41 5.70
N ILE A 62 4.64 -11.23 6.28
CA ILE A 62 4.49 -10.68 7.64
C ILE A 62 5.11 -11.63 8.68
N ALA A 63 4.85 -12.93 8.58
CA ALA A 63 5.41 -13.92 9.48
C ALA A 63 6.95 -13.91 9.44
N LYS A 64 7.54 -13.83 8.24
CA LYS A 64 8.99 -13.69 8.07
C LYS A 64 9.51 -12.44 8.77
N ALA A 65 8.84 -11.31 8.61
CA ALA A 65 9.25 -10.07 9.25
C ALA A 65 9.25 -10.16 10.78
N PHE A 66 8.24 -10.80 11.36
CA PHE A 66 8.14 -10.97 12.81
C PHE A 66 9.17 -11.96 13.36
N VAL A 67 9.39 -13.08 12.69
CA VAL A 67 10.32 -14.12 13.14
C VAL A 67 11.78 -13.66 13.00
N GLU A 68 12.12 -12.96 11.92
CA GLU A 68 13.49 -12.54 11.61
C GLU A 68 13.81 -11.11 12.08
N GLY A 69 12.84 -10.42 12.72
CA GLY A 69 13.03 -9.05 13.19
C GLY A 69 13.29 -8.05 12.06
N LYS A 70 12.62 -8.21 10.92
CA LYS A 70 12.78 -7.35 9.74
C LYS A 70 11.76 -6.21 9.74
N ALA A 71 12.12 -5.11 9.09
CA ALA A 71 11.17 -4.05 8.75
C ALA A 71 10.26 -4.52 7.60
N ILE A 72 9.05 -3.98 7.53
CA ILE A 72 8.11 -4.20 6.44
C ILE A 72 7.96 -2.88 5.70
N PHE A 73 8.26 -2.85 4.41
CA PHE A 73 7.90 -1.73 3.54
C PHE A 73 6.71 -2.11 2.66
N ILE A 74 5.78 -1.17 2.49
CA ILE A 74 4.60 -1.38 1.65
C ILE A 74 4.83 -0.67 0.33
N GLU A 75 5.17 -1.43 -0.70
CA GLU A 75 5.60 -0.88 -1.99
C GLU A 75 5.25 -1.81 -3.16
N GLY A 76 5.05 -1.22 -4.34
CA GLY A 76 4.88 -1.97 -5.59
C GLY A 76 3.64 -2.85 -5.65
N GLY A 77 3.67 -3.85 -6.54
CA GLY A 77 2.52 -4.68 -6.86
C GLY A 77 1.64 -4.06 -7.93
N ASN A 78 0.61 -4.80 -8.35
CA ASN A 78 -0.35 -4.33 -9.35
C ASN A 78 -1.60 -3.80 -8.64
N TYR A 79 -1.72 -2.48 -8.55
CA TYR A 79 -2.88 -1.83 -7.95
C TYR A 79 -3.33 -0.68 -8.84
N HIS A 80 -4.64 -0.55 -9.01
CA HIS A 80 -5.25 0.55 -9.73
C HIS A 80 -5.91 1.49 -8.73
N THR A 81 -5.58 2.76 -8.81
CA THR A 81 -6.22 3.82 -8.05
C THR A 81 -6.54 4.96 -9.01
N GLU A 82 -7.81 5.36 -9.03
CA GLU A 82 -8.29 6.51 -9.80
C GLU A 82 -8.00 7.83 -9.07
N GLU A 83 -7.55 7.74 -7.82
CA GLU A 83 -7.25 8.89 -6.98
C GLU A 83 -5.78 9.25 -7.09
N CYS A 84 -5.46 10.54 -7.06
CA CYS A 84 -4.12 11.07 -6.88
C CYS A 84 -3.92 11.39 -5.40
N TRP A 85 -2.93 10.75 -4.78
CA TRP A 85 -2.59 10.95 -3.37
C TRP A 85 -1.33 11.80 -3.27
N TYR A 86 -1.43 12.96 -2.61
CA TYR A 86 -0.30 13.85 -2.36
C TYR A 86 -0.11 14.11 -0.86
N ARG A 87 1.13 14.01 -0.38
CA ARG A 87 1.53 14.55 0.93
C ARG A 87 2.08 15.95 0.74
N CYS A 88 1.53 16.93 1.47
CA CYS A 88 2.12 18.26 1.49
C CYS A 88 3.33 18.31 2.43
N ASP A 89 4.49 18.72 1.94
CA ASP A 89 5.72 18.84 2.75
C ASP A 89 5.72 20.11 3.64
N ASN A 90 4.76 21.02 3.47
CA ASN A 90 4.61 22.18 4.35
C ASN A 90 3.73 21.89 5.57
N CYS A 91 2.53 21.33 5.37
CA CYS A 91 1.56 21.10 6.45
C CYS A 91 1.38 19.63 6.82
N MET A 92 2.10 18.70 6.17
CA MET A 92 2.07 17.25 6.39
C MET A 92 0.71 16.57 6.16
N LYS A 93 -0.30 17.30 5.66
CA LYS A 93 -1.63 16.76 5.37
C LYS A 93 -1.64 15.97 4.06
N LEU A 94 -2.49 14.95 4.05
CA LEU A 94 -2.79 14.13 2.88
C LEU A 94 -3.89 14.80 2.04
N ASN A 95 -3.64 14.95 0.75
CA ASN A 95 -4.61 15.40 -0.25
C ASN A 95 -4.95 14.19 -1.11
N ILE A 96 -6.21 13.78 -1.09
CA ILE A 96 -6.76 12.72 -1.93
C ILE A 96 -7.70 13.40 -2.92
N CYS A 97 -7.39 13.32 -4.21
CA CYS A 97 -8.11 14.04 -5.28
C CYS A 97 -8.34 13.11 -6.47
N GLN A 98 -9.39 13.33 -7.26
CA GLN A 98 -9.59 12.58 -8.51
C GLN A 98 -8.73 13.11 -9.68
N THR A 99 -8.16 14.30 -9.52
CA THR A 99 -7.35 14.97 -10.54
C THR A 99 -6.01 15.41 -9.96
N GLU A 100 -5.02 15.61 -10.83
CA GLU A 100 -3.73 16.15 -10.42
C GLU A 100 -3.88 17.56 -9.85
N ILE A 101 -3.25 17.80 -8.71
CA ILE A 101 -3.24 19.11 -8.03
C ILE A 101 -1.81 19.64 -7.93
N ASN A 102 -1.66 20.95 -8.04
CA ASN A 102 -0.37 21.65 -7.93
C ASN A 102 -0.23 22.46 -6.63
N THR A 103 -1.29 22.50 -5.81
CA THR A 103 -1.34 23.24 -4.54
C THR A 103 -2.08 22.41 -3.49
N CYS A 104 -1.63 22.48 -2.25
CA CYS A 104 -2.25 21.79 -1.14
C CYS A 104 -3.63 22.37 -0.82
N ASN A 105 -4.66 21.52 -0.72
CA ASN A 105 -6.05 21.90 -0.41
C ASN A 105 -6.22 22.51 0.99
N TYR A 106 -5.19 22.46 1.85
CA TYR A 106 -5.26 22.91 3.24
C TYR A 106 -4.39 24.13 3.55
N CYS A 107 -3.29 24.33 2.82
CA CYS A 107 -2.35 25.43 3.10
C CYS A 107 -1.87 26.14 1.83
N GLN A 108 -2.36 25.74 0.66
CA GLN A 108 -2.04 26.31 -0.66
C GLN A 108 -0.54 26.26 -1.04
N SER A 109 0.29 25.56 -0.27
CA SER A 109 1.68 25.31 -0.62
C SER A 109 1.77 24.50 -1.93
N LYS A 110 2.78 24.82 -2.74
CA LYS A 110 3.14 24.06 -3.96
C LYS A 110 4.05 22.87 -3.67
N THR A 111 4.49 22.69 -2.42
CA THR A 111 5.36 21.57 -2.01
C THR A 111 4.53 20.31 -1.77
N LEU A 112 4.18 19.62 -2.87
CA LEU A 112 3.44 18.37 -2.86
C LEU A 112 4.32 17.21 -3.32
N ARG A 113 4.30 16.11 -2.56
CA ARG A 113 4.92 14.83 -2.91
C ARG A 113 3.83 13.83 -3.29
N ARG A 114 3.84 13.37 -4.54
CA ARG A 114 2.94 12.31 -5.01
C ARG A 114 3.29 10.99 -4.34
N LEU A 115 2.31 10.30 -3.77
CA LEU A 115 2.48 9.06 -3.02
C LEU A 115 2.16 7.81 -3.84
N ASN A 116 1.25 7.90 -4.81
CA ASN A 116 0.87 6.79 -5.67
C ASN A 116 1.28 7.08 -7.13
N LYS A 117 1.84 6.06 -7.80
CA LYS A 117 2.12 6.14 -9.24
C LYS A 117 0.86 5.68 -9.96
N THR A 118 0.22 6.54 -10.75
CA THR A 118 -0.81 6.07 -11.67
C THR A 118 -0.13 5.17 -12.69
N ILE A 119 -0.56 3.91 -12.74
CA ILE A 119 -0.11 2.99 -13.77
C ILE A 119 -0.69 3.53 -15.09
N GLU A 120 0.17 3.95 -16.00
CA GLU A 120 -0.23 4.18 -17.39
C GLU A 120 -0.85 2.88 -17.89
N THR A 121 -2.12 2.92 -18.26
CA THR A 121 -2.74 1.86 -19.05
C THR A 121 -1.95 1.79 -20.35
N ASN A 122 -1.01 0.85 -20.46
CA ASN A 122 -0.46 0.47 -21.75
C ASN A 122 -1.65 -0.01 -22.58
N GLY A 123 -2.12 0.87 -23.48
CA GLY A 123 -3.16 0.58 -24.42
C GLY A 123 -2.74 -0.63 -25.25
N THR A 124 -3.42 -1.75 -25.03
CA THR A 124 -3.50 -2.82 -26.02
C THR A 124 -4.30 -2.29 -27.20
N ASN A 125 -3.59 -1.94 -28.27
CA ASN A 125 -4.07 -2.10 -29.64
C ASN A 125 -3.28 -3.24 -30.28
#